data_AF-A0AA87M0H1-F1
#
_entry.id   AF-A0AA87M0H1-F1
#
_cell.length_a   1.000
_cell.length_b   1.000
_cell.length_c   1.000
_cell.angle_alpha   90.00
_cell.angle_beta   90.00
_cell.angle_gamma   90.00
#
_symmetry.space_group_name_H-M   'P 1'
#
loop_
_entity.id
_entity.type
_entity.pdbx_description
1 polymer ?
#
loop_
_entity_poly.entity_id
_entity_poly.type
_entity_poly.pdbx_seq_one_letter_code
_entity_poly.pdbx_strand_id
1 'polypeptide(L)'
;MLAESLPSDRPTDVLICLDNPQAATSIGSVLSARGLSVAAISMSGMQSEFEPNGCRVVITHTAMIGRVRNRLKLPIVNVEAFIFERQDGSDASSPKQFDGAAFVKRVLTVMSDAERRAPR
;
A
#
# COMPACT_ATOMS: atom_id res chain seq x y z
N MET A 1 9.06 -11.60 25.14
CA MET A 1 7.75 -10.98 25.41
C MET A 1 7.23 -10.49 24.07
N LEU A 2 6.21 -11.15 23.54
CA LEU A 2 5.61 -10.82 22.25
C LEU A 2 4.79 -9.55 22.41
N ALA A 3 5.07 -8.53 21.60
CA ALA A 3 4.28 -7.31 21.56
C ALA A 3 2.99 -7.59 20.78
N GLU A 4 1.95 -8.03 21.49
CA GLU A 4 0.58 -8.00 21.01
C GLU A 4 0.18 -6.54 20.84
N SER A 5 0.34 -6.03 19.62
CA SER A 5 -0.14 -4.69 19.26
C SER A 5 -1.65 -4.78 19.15
N LEU A 6 -2.36 -4.31 20.19
CA LEU A 6 -3.80 -4.07 20.17
C LEU A 6 -4.18 -3.31 18.88
N PRO A 7 -5.28 -3.68 18.20
CA PRO A 7 -5.78 -2.86 17.11
C PRO A 7 -6.20 -1.51 17.74
N SER A 8 -5.40 -0.47 17.50
CA SER A 8 -5.85 0.90 17.78
C SER A 8 -7.14 1.09 17.00
N ASP A 9 -8.19 1.50 17.69
CA ASP A 9 -9.55 1.81 17.21
C ASP A 9 -9.58 3.02 16.24
N ARG A 10 -8.43 3.34 15.63
CA ARG A 10 -8.30 4.35 14.60
C ARG A 10 -8.56 3.67 13.27
N PRO A 11 -9.51 4.18 12.46
CA PRO A 11 -9.70 3.69 11.11
C PRO A 11 -8.35 3.76 10.37
N THR A 12 -7.93 2.62 9.83
CA THR A 12 -6.73 2.56 9.00
C THR A 12 -7.08 3.17 7.65
N ASP A 13 -6.34 4.15 7.17
CA ASP A 13 -6.61 4.75 5.86
C ASP A 13 -6.14 3.84 4.72
N VAL A 14 -4.96 3.25 4.92
CA VAL A 14 -4.21 2.53 3.89
C VAL A 14 -3.76 1.17 4.38
N LEU A 15 -4.06 0.14 3.58
CA LEU A 15 -3.56 -1.21 3.80
C LEU A 15 -2.40 -1.51 2.85
N ILE A 16 -1.27 -1.96 3.37
CA ILE A 16 -0.11 -2.39 2.59
C ILE A 16 -0.07 -3.93 2.57
N CYS A 17 -0.10 -4.49 1.36
CA CYS A 17 -0.02 -5.91 1.09
C CYS A 17 1.17 -6.18 0.17
N LEU A 18 2.35 -6.29 0.78
CA LEU A 18 3.60 -6.56 0.09
C LEU A 18 4.31 -7.73 0.78
N ASP A 19 4.83 -8.66 -0.02
CA ASP A 19 5.57 -9.83 0.50
C ASP A 19 6.98 -9.47 0.99
N ASN A 20 7.48 -8.28 0.64
CA ASN A 20 8.75 -7.75 1.13
C ASN A 20 8.49 -6.82 2.34
N PRO A 21 8.85 -7.23 3.57
CA PRO A 21 8.61 -6.44 4.77
C PRO A 21 9.35 -5.10 4.77
N GLN A 22 10.56 -5.04 4.20
CA GLN A 22 11.34 -3.80 4.13
C GLN A 22 10.68 -2.78 3.19
N ALA A 23 10.14 -3.25 2.06
CA ALA A 23 9.36 -2.42 1.16
C ALA A 23 8.08 -1.93 1.83
N ALA A 24 7.37 -2.82 2.56
CA ALA A 24 6.17 -2.45 3.30
C ALA A 24 6.45 -1.35 4.35
N THR A 25 7.51 -1.51 5.14
CA THR A 25 7.94 -0.50 6.12
C THR A 25 8.32 0.82 5.45
N SER A 26 9.06 0.78 4.35
CA SER A 26 9.49 2.00 3.64
C SER A 26 8.30 2.78 3.07
N ILE A 27 7.37 2.07 2.43
CA ILE A 27 6.13 2.67 1.91
C ILE A 27 5.25 3.18 3.06
N GLY A 28 5.15 2.43 4.15
CA GLY A 28 4.43 2.84 5.35
C GLY A 28 4.97 4.17 5.89
N SER A 29 6.28 4.28 6.06
CA SER A 29 6.92 5.53 6.51
C SER A 29 6.64 6.71 5.59
N VAL A 30 6.67 6.52 4.27
CA VAL A 30 6.37 7.58 3.29
C VAL A 30 4.93 8.10 3.45
N LEU A 31 3.98 7.23 3.73
CA LEU A 31 2.56 7.58 3.87
C LEU A 31 2.23 8.14 5.24
N SER A 32 2.79 7.54 6.30
CA SER A 32 2.66 8.06 7.67
C SER A 32 3.26 9.47 7.81
N ALA A 33 4.34 9.77 7.09
CA ALA A 33 4.89 11.14 7.02
C ALA A 33 3.93 12.16 6.38
N ARG A 34 2.86 11.70 5.72
CA ARG A 34 1.77 12.53 5.18
C ARG A 34 0.53 12.55 6.08
N GLY A 35 0.63 11.96 7.28
CA GLY A 35 -0.46 11.89 8.25
C GLY A 35 -1.46 10.76 8.00
N LEU A 36 -1.19 9.84 7.09
CA LEU A 36 -2.06 8.69 6.81
C LEU A 36 -1.85 7.59 7.85
N SER A 37 -2.94 6.98 8.31
CA SER A 37 -2.90 5.77 9.12
C SER A 37 -2.65 4.55 8.24
N VAL A 38 -1.61 3.78 8.53
CA VAL A 38 -1.17 2.66 7.69
C VAL A 38 -1.13 1.36 8.48
N ALA A 39 -1.73 0.30 7.93
CA ALA A 39 -1.52 -1.06 8.39
C ALA A 39 -0.80 -1.87 7.31
N ALA A 40 0.11 -2.76 7.72
CA ALA A 40 0.76 -3.71 6.82
C ALA A 40 0.35 -5.12 7.19
N ILE A 41 -0.03 -5.92 6.19
CA ILE A 41 -0.34 -7.34 6.36
C ILE A 41 0.45 -8.18 5.37
N SER A 42 0.87 -9.35 5.82
CA SER A 42 1.47 -10.37 4.95
C SER A 42 0.39 -11.10 4.15
N MET A 43 0.78 -11.85 3.12
CA MET A 43 -0.14 -12.73 2.40
C MET A 43 -0.87 -13.70 3.35
N SER A 44 -0.17 -14.27 4.34
CA SER A 44 -0.78 -15.18 5.31
C SER A 44 -1.81 -14.46 6.20
N GLY A 45 -1.48 -13.23 6.64
CA GLY A 45 -2.42 -12.38 7.37
C GLY A 45 -3.64 -12.00 6.53
N MET A 46 -3.44 -11.81 5.22
CA MET A 46 -4.53 -11.64 4.28
C MET A 46 -5.38 -12.90 4.15
N GLN A 47 -4.90 -14.13 4.41
CA GLN A 47 -5.75 -15.33 4.31
C GLN A 47 -6.68 -15.50 5.53
N SER A 48 -6.26 -15.01 6.70
CA SER A 48 -7.05 -14.95 7.93
C SER A 48 -8.15 -13.88 7.85
N GLU A 49 -9.14 -13.92 8.74
CA GLU A 49 -10.32 -13.03 8.86
C GLU A 49 -9.95 -11.54 9.08
N PHE A 50 -9.23 -10.94 8.13
CA PHE A 50 -8.88 -9.53 8.10
C PHE A 50 -10.08 -8.75 7.59
N GLU A 51 -10.73 -8.03 8.51
CA GLU A 51 -11.71 -7.03 8.15
C GLU A 51 -11.00 -5.70 7.90
N PRO A 52 -11.06 -5.15 6.68
CA PRO A 52 -10.45 -3.87 6.33
C PRO A 52 -11.26 -2.69 6.88
N ASN A 53 -11.73 -2.75 8.13
CA ASN A 53 -12.65 -1.78 8.71
C ASN A 53 -12.03 -0.36 8.65
N GLY A 54 -12.65 0.50 7.85
CA GLY A 54 -12.19 1.87 7.59
C GLY A 54 -11.11 2.03 6.52
N CYS A 55 -10.52 0.94 5.98
CA CYS A 55 -9.52 1.01 4.92
C CYS A 55 -10.11 1.51 3.61
N ARG A 56 -9.43 2.47 3.00
CA ARG A 56 -9.92 3.16 1.80
C ARG A 56 -9.18 2.75 0.54
N VAL A 57 -7.96 2.25 0.68
CA VAL A 57 -7.11 1.85 -0.44
C VAL A 57 -6.12 0.78 -0.01
N VAL A 58 -5.79 -0.12 -0.93
CA VAL A 58 -4.77 -1.15 -0.76
C VAL A 58 -3.56 -0.83 -1.65
N ILE A 59 -2.36 -0.89 -1.09
CA ILE A 59 -1.11 -0.84 -1.84
C ILE A 59 -0.56 -2.26 -1.97
N THR A 60 -0.20 -2.64 -3.19
CA THR A 60 0.36 -3.96 -3.46
C THR A 60 1.28 -3.92 -4.67
N HIS A 61 1.85 -5.06 -5.06
CA HIS A 61 2.63 -5.23 -6.30
C HIS A 61 1.84 -6.05 -7.33
N THR A 62 2.29 -6.11 -8.59
CA THR A 62 1.52 -6.75 -9.68
C THR A 62 1.12 -8.19 -9.38
N ALA A 63 2.02 -8.98 -8.80
CA ALA A 63 1.80 -10.40 -8.50
C ALA A 63 0.65 -10.66 -7.50
N MET A 64 0.31 -9.68 -6.66
CA MET A 64 -0.69 -9.83 -5.60
C MET A 64 -2.04 -9.18 -5.92
N ILE A 65 -2.13 -8.39 -6.99
CA ILE A 65 -3.37 -7.68 -7.39
C ILE A 65 -4.55 -8.64 -7.50
N GLY A 66 -4.37 -9.79 -8.15
CA GLY A 66 -5.46 -10.76 -8.34
C GLY A 66 -6.02 -11.26 -7.00
N ARG A 67 -5.15 -11.57 -6.03
CA ARG A 67 -5.55 -12.03 -4.70
C ARG A 67 -6.23 -10.93 -3.90
N VAL A 68 -5.65 -9.72 -3.92
CA VAL A 68 -6.21 -8.55 -3.25
C VAL A 68 -7.62 -8.25 -3.77
N ARG A 69 -7.85 -8.22 -5.09
CA ARG A 69 -9.19 -7.94 -5.68
C ARG A 69 -10.24 -8.99 -5.35
N ASN A 70 -9.81 -10.25 -5.28
CA ASN A 70 -10.72 -11.35 -4.98
C ASN A 70 -11.22 -11.27 -3.54
N ARG A 71 -10.36 -10.86 -2.61
CA ARG A 71 -10.70 -10.78 -1.18
C ARG A 71 -11.26 -9.41 -0.78
N LEU A 72 -10.58 -8.35 -1.16
CA LEU A 72 -10.88 -6.98 -0.75
C LEU A 72 -11.54 -6.24 -1.90
N LYS A 73 -12.74 -5.68 -1.66
CA LYS A 73 -13.44 -4.82 -2.62
C LYS A 73 -13.00 -3.36 -2.48
N LEU A 74 -11.70 -3.15 -2.38
CA LEU A 74 -11.08 -1.84 -2.21
C LEU A 74 -10.31 -1.43 -3.47
N PRO A 75 -10.17 -0.12 -3.73
CA PRO A 75 -9.25 0.39 -4.73
C PRO A 75 -7.81 -0.09 -4.48
N ILE A 76 -7.07 -0.33 -5.56
CA ILE A 76 -5.69 -0.83 -5.50
C ILE A 76 -4.73 0.15 -6.15
N VAL A 77 -3.61 0.41 -5.49
CA VAL A 77 -2.44 1.10 -6.03
C VAL A 77 -1.30 0.09 -6.17
N ASN A 78 -0.81 -0.10 -7.39
CA ASN A 78 0.37 -0.90 -7.65
C ASN A 78 1.63 -0.06 -7.40
N VAL A 79 2.46 -0.44 -6.44
CA VAL A 79 3.70 0.28 -6.09
C VAL A 79 4.72 0.24 -7.24
N GLU A 80 4.73 -0.81 -8.05
CA GLU A 80 5.68 -0.98 -9.16
C GLU A 80 5.48 0.05 -10.27
N ALA A 81 4.28 0.64 -10.37
CA ALA A 81 3.99 1.71 -11.33
C ALA A 81 4.75 3.02 -11.04
N PHE A 82 5.45 3.10 -9.90
CA PHE A 82 6.24 4.25 -9.46
C PHE A 82 7.72 3.93 -9.37
N ILE A 83 8.14 2.77 -9.87
CA ILE A 83 9.54 2.35 -9.91
C ILE A 83 9.99 2.40 -11.37
N PHE A 84 11.04 3.17 -11.63
CA PHE A 84 11.56 3.39 -12.97
C PHE A 84 13.05 3.06 -13.02
N GLU A 85 13.54 2.63 -14.17
CA GLU A 85 14.98 2.51 -14.38
C GLU A 85 15.57 3.91 -14.54
N ARG A 86 16.61 4.22 -13.76
CA ARG A 86 17.36 5.45 -13.99
C ARG A 86 18.16 5.31 -15.28
N GLN A 87 17.86 6.13 -16.29
CA GLN A 87 18.67 6.24 -17.50
C GLN A 87 19.96 7.01 -17.18
N ASP A 88 20.84 6.40 -16.40
CA ASP A 88 22.24 6.82 -16.38
C ASP A 88 22.90 6.08 -17.55
N GLY A 89 23.24 6.84 -18.59
CA GLY A 89 23.95 6.31 -19.75
C GLY A 89 25.23 5.62 -19.29
N SER A 90 25.43 4.39 -19.76
CA SER A 90 26.54 3.46 -19.44
C SER A 90 26.49 2.78 -18.06
N ASP A 91 25.64 1.76 -17.91
CA ASP A 91 26.06 0.42 -17.46
C ASP A 91 24.87 -0.56 -17.35
N ALA A 92 25.15 -1.86 -17.47
CA ALA A 92 24.16 -2.95 -17.55
C ALA A 92 23.38 -3.24 -16.24
N SER A 93 23.29 -2.29 -15.32
CA SER A 93 22.48 -2.37 -14.10
C SER A 93 22.08 -0.98 -13.62
N SER A 94 21.22 -0.30 -14.37
CA SER A 94 20.61 0.95 -13.93
C SER A 94 19.90 0.78 -12.58
N PRO A 95 20.21 1.61 -11.56
CA PRO A 95 19.50 1.54 -10.28
C PRO A 95 18.03 1.89 -10.49
N LYS A 96 17.14 1.09 -9.90
CA LYS A 96 15.70 1.38 -9.86
C LYS A 96 15.44 2.58 -8.95
N GLN A 97 14.78 3.60 -9.48
CA GLN A 97 14.40 4.80 -8.76
C GLN A 97 12.89 4.77 -8.45
N PHE A 98 12.53 5.12 -7.22
CA PHE A 98 11.14 5.24 -6.78
C PHE A 98 10.68 6.70 -6.78
N ASP A 99 9.60 7.00 -7.49
CA ASP A 99 8.95 8.32 -7.44
C ASP A 99 7.91 8.36 -6.32
N GLY A 100 8.39 8.66 -5.11
CA GLY A 100 7.54 8.78 -3.92
C GLY A 100 6.51 9.91 -4.00
N ALA A 101 6.79 10.99 -4.73
CA ALA A 101 5.87 12.11 -4.86
C ALA A 101 4.66 11.76 -5.74
N ALA A 102 4.92 11.15 -6.90
CA ALA A 102 3.86 10.65 -7.78
C ALA A 102 3.04 9.54 -7.09
N PHE A 103 3.72 8.66 -6.34
CA PHE A 103 3.07 7.61 -5.55
C PHE A 103 2.08 8.18 -4.53
N VAL A 104 2.52 9.09 -3.67
CA VAL A 104 1.65 9.73 -2.66
C VAL A 104 0.47 10.44 -3.33
N LYS A 105 0.72 11.19 -4.40
CA LYS A 105 -0.34 11.87 -5.15
C LYS A 105 -1.40 10.88 -5.66
N ARG A 106 -0.97 9.71 -6.18
CA ARG A 106 -1.90 8.67 -6.63
C ARG A 106 -2.73 8.13 -5.48
N VAL A 107 -2.11 7.79 -4.34
CA VAL A 107 -2.81 7.24 -3.17
C VAL A 107 -3.91 8.19 -2.71
N LEU A 108 -3.59 9.48 -2.52
CA LEU A 108 -4.56 10.49 -2.10
C LEU A 108 -5.71 10.69 -3.11
N THR A 109 -5.39 10.68 -4.41
CA THR A 109 -6.39 10.80 -5.48
C THR A 109 -7.37 9.62 -5.44
N VAL A 110 -6.84 8.39 -5.35
CA VAL A 110 -7.64 7.16 -5.29
C VAL A 110 -8.52 7.13 -4.05
N MET A 111 -7.99 7.54 -2.89
CA MET A 111 -8.78 7.64 -1.66
C MET A 111 -9.94 8.63 -1.79
N SER A 112 -9.68 9.82 -2.37
CA SER A 112 -10.70 10.85 -2.58
C SER A 112 -11.81 10.37 -3.53
N ASP A 113 -11.44 9.65 -4.59
CA ASP A 113 -12.41 9.10 -5.54
C ASP A 113 -13.24 7.95 -4.94
N ALA A 114 -12.64 7.15 -4.04
CA ALA A 114 -13.35 6.11 -3.32
C ALA A 114 -14.42 6.69 -2.38
N GLU A 115 -14.09 7.79 -1.68
CA GLU A 115 -15.04 8.53 -0.85
C GLU A 115 -16.24 9.05 -1.64
N ARG A 116 -16.00 9.61 -2.83
CA ARG A 116 -17.08 10.13 -3.69
C ARG A 116 -18.02 9.03 -4.20
N ARG A 117 -17.55 7.78 -4.24
CA ARG A 117 -18.30 6.63 -4.77
C ARG A 117 -19.02 5.81 -3.69
N ALA A 118 -18.71 6.02 -2.41
CA ALA A 118 -19.41 5.32 -1.33
C ALA A 118 -20.87 5.82 -1.25
N PRO A 119 -21.88 4.92 -1.27
CA PRO A 119 -23.26 5.34 -1.04
C PRO A 119 -23.37 5.93 0.37
N ARG A 120 -23.99 7.12 0.45
CA ARG A 120 -24.35 7.77 1.71
C ARG A 120 -25.39 6.98 2.48
#